data_AF-A0AA88MSL8-F1
#
_entry.id   AF-A0AA88MSL8-F1
#
_cell.length_a   1.000
_cell.length_b   1.000
_cell.length_c   1.000
_cell.angle_alpha   90.00
_cell.angle_beta   90.00
_cell.angle_gamma   90.00
#
_symmetry.space_group_name_H-M   'P 1'
#
loop_
_entity.id
_entity.type
_entity.pdbx_description
1 polymer ?
#
loop_
_entity_poly.entity_id
_entity_poly.type
_entity_poly.pdbx_seq_one_letter_code
_entity_poly.pdbx_strand_id
1 'polypeptide(L)'
;MVYINGKQVFPAYSNADLTITSTAIALLLTIPEIQAVVIFKGLLFSVEVPFSLFHGNTEGQCGNCDNDQINDCRLPNGQISPSCSDMAHNWHVPDKNKPYCEKPTPSPPPSPTTSTPCKPVICDILTSEVFEKCHKVINPQHFYEACKFDVCHTPTSMGCSSLQVYATMCAEASVCVDWRNATKGQCGPVTCTKEGEVLVKKTVDCCERQTCGDTPVWDYVLRESEVYVAVLIRFEFLF
;
A
#
# COMPACT_ATOMS: atom_id res chain seq x y z
N MET A 1 3.72 -12.79 10.04
CA MET A 1 4.82 -13.69 10.52
C MET A 1 6.08 -13.51 9.67
N VAL A 2 7.29 -13.73 10.21
CA VAL A 2 8.56 -13.56 9.46
C VAL A 2 9.35 -14.88 9.45
N TYR A 3 9.90 -15.25 8.30
CA TYR A 3 10.70 -16.46 8.10
C TYR A 3 12.04 -16.10 7.45
N ILE A 4 13.12 -16.71 7.94
CA ILE A 4 14.47 -16.61 7.36
C ILE A 4 14.98 -18.02 7.14
N ASN A 5 15.31 -18.35 5.89
CA ASN A 5 15.74 -19.70 5.49
C ASN A 5 14.77 -20.80 5.96
N GLY A 6 13.46 -20.53 5.84
CA GLY A 6 12.39 -21.45 6.26
C GLY A 6 12.14 -21.52 7.78
N LYS A 7 12.96 -20.86 8.60
CA LYS A 7 12.79 -20.82 10.06
C LYS A 7 12.04 -19.56 10.47
N GLN A 8 10.98 -19.72 11.26
CA GLN A 8 10.26 -18.59 11.83
C GLN A 8 11.17 -17.81 12.78
N VAL A 9 11.19 -16.49 12.63
CA VAL A 9 11.90 -15.56 13.51
C VAL A 9 10.93 -14.55 14.09
N PHE A 10 11.24 -14.08 15.30
CA PHE A 10 10.52 -13.00 15.95
C PHE A 10 11.37 -11.72 15.87
N PRO A 11 10.81 -10.58 15.45
CA PRO A 11 11.49 -9.29 15.55
C PRO A 11 11.81 -8.96 17.03
N ALA A 12 12.94 -8.32 17.36
CA ALA A 12 14.02 -7.89 16.49
C ALA A 12 15.00 -9.04 16.13
N TYR A 13 15.33 -9.17 14.84
CA TYR A 13 16.30 -10.12 14.32
C TYR A 13 17.43 -9.36 13.61
N SER A 14 18.68 -9.81 13.73
CA SER A 14 19.79 -9.29 12.94
C SER A 14 20.81 -10.37 12.66
N ASN A 15 21.42 -10.32 11.48
CA ASN A 15 22.64 -11.06 11.13
C ASN A 15 23.65 -10.10 10.48
N ALA A 16 24.64 -10.63 9.75
CA ALA A 16 25.65 -9.83 9.07
C ALA A 16 25.11 -9.02 7.88
N ASP A 17 24.03 -9.50 7.25
CA ASP A 17 23.53 -8.99 5.96
C ASP A 17 22.30 -8.11 6.13
N LEU A 18 21.47 -8.40 7.14
CA LEU A 18 20.18 -7.76 7.33
C LEU A 18 19.79 -7.58 8.80
N THR A 19 18.92 -6.61 9.01
CA THR A 19 18.25 -6.36 10.29
C THR A 19 16.74 -6.26 10.05
N ILE A 20 15.97 -7.00 10.84
CA ILE A 20 14.51 -6.94 10.85
C ILE A 20 14.06 -6.42 12.20
N THR A 21 13.38 -5.30 12.19
CA THR A 21 12.74 -4.73 13.36
C THR A 21 11.24 -4.69 13.15
N SER A 22 10.48 -4.74 14.23
CA SER A 22 9.07 -4.45 14.19
C SER A 22 8.81 -3.35 15.20
N THR A 23 8.13 -2.31 14.75
CA THR A 23 7.37 -1.45 15.64
C THR A 23 5.96 -2.00 15.76
N ALA A 24 5.12 -1.30 16.50
CA ALA A 24 3.73 -1.66 16.61
C ALA A 24 2.97 -1.42 15.27
N ILE A 25 3.44 -0.51 14.39
CA ILE A 25 2.78 -0.14 13.13
C ILE A 25 3.47 -0.68 11.87
N ALA A 26 4.73 -1.06 11.95
CA ALA A 26 5.52 -1.39 10.78
C ALA A 26 6.53 -2.51 11.05
N LEU A 27 6.74 -3.35 10.04
CA LEU A 27 7.90 -4.22 9.94
C LEU A 27 8.93 -3.54 9.06
N LEU A 28 10.16 -3.41 9.52
CA LEU A 28 11.26 -2.81 8.76
C LEU A 28 12.32 -3.87 8.54
N LEU A 29 12.67 -4.12 7.28
CA LEU A 29 13.84 -4.88 6.85
C LEU A 29 14.87 -3.88 6.33
N THR A 30 16.04 -3.83 6.96
CA THR A 30 17.17 -3.01 6.54
C THR A 30 18.27 -3.91 5.99
N ILE A 31 18.86 -3.52 4.86
CA ILE A 31 20.01 -4.18 4.24
C ILE A 31 21.15 -3.14 4.21
N PRO A 32 22.00 -3.08 5.24
CA PRO A 32 22.97 -1.99 5.43
C PRO A 32 23.97 -1.84 4.28
N GLU A 33 24.40 -2.94 3.67
CA GLU A 33 25.39 -2.95 2.57
C GLU A 33 24.95 -2.06 1.39
N ILE A 34 23.67 -2.12 1.05
CA ILE A 34 23.07 -1.35 -0.04
C ILE A 34 22.21 -0.19 0.45
N GLN A 35 22.18 0.06 1.77
CA GLN A 35 21.36 1.08 2.42
C GLN A 35 19.88 1.02 2.04
N ALA A 36 19.36 -0.17 1.74
CA ALA A 36 17.97 -0.37 1.36
C ALA A 36 17.11 -0.63 2.59
N VAL A 37 15.90 -0.09 2.58
CA VAL A 37 14.88 -0.32 3.62
C VAL A 37 13.59 -0.78 2.96
N VAL A 38 13.09 -1.95 3.37
CA VAL A 38 11.77 -2.44 3.01
C VAL A 38 10.85 -2.28 4.21
N ILE A 39 9.75 -1.56 4.03
CA ILE A 39 8.80 -1.24 5.08
C ILE A 39 7.48 -1.93 4.74
N PHE A 40 6.91 -2.66 5.69
CA PHE A 40 5.54 -3.18 5.61
C PHE A 40 4.70 -2.53 6.69
N LYS A 41 3.62 -1.83 6.30
CA LYS A 41 2.74 -1.05 7.17
C LYS A 41 1.28 -1.28 6.79
N GLY A 42 0.62 -2.21 7.47
CA GLY A 42 -0.75 -2.61 7.14
C GLY A 42 -0.85 -3.21 5.73
N LEU A 43 -1.58 -2.54 4.83
CA LEU A 43 -1.73 -2.93 3.42
C LEU A 43 -0.62 -2.35 2.51
N LEU A 44 0.21 -1.48 3.04
CA LEU A 44 1.26 -0.81 2.28
C LEU A 44 2.58 -1.55 2.45
N PHE A 45 3.33 -1.60 1.36
CA PHE A 45 4.77 -1.82 1.44
C PHE A 45 5.49 -0.72 0.67
N SER A 46 6.69 -0.38 1.11
CA SER A 46 7.58 0.52 0.39
C SER A 46 8.98 -0.04 0.38
N VAL A 47 9.72 0.30 -0.67
CA VAL A 47 11.14 0.02 -0.80
C VAL A 47 11.82 1.37 -0.96
N GLU A 48 12.68 1.70 -0.01
CA GLU A 48 13.49 2.91 -0.01
C GLU A 48 14.92 2.53 -0.34
N VAL A 49 15.47 3.16 -1.37
CA VAL A 49 16.85 2.94 -1.83
C VAL A 49 17.50 4.31 -2.08
N PRO A 50 18.80 4.48 -1.80
CA PRO A 50 19.46 5.75 -2.05
C PRO A 50 19.72 5.92 -3.54
N PHE A 51 19.34 7.08 -4.06
CA PHE A 51 19.60 7.48 -5.45
C PHE A 51 21.08 7.36 -5.81
N SER A 52 22.00 7.67 -4.88
CA SER A 52 23.45 7.58 -5.10
C SER A 52 23.97 6.18 -5.43
N LEU A 53 23.26 5.11 -5.04
CA LEU A 53 23.65 3.73 -5.34
C LEU A 53 22.80 3.09 -6.43
N PHE A 54 21.54 3.53 -6.58
CA PHE A 54 20.55 2.88 -7.44
C PHE A 54 20.20 3.65 -8.70
N HIS A 55 20.78 4.84 -8.92
CA HIS A 55 20.47 5.65 -10.09
C HIS A 55 20.64 4.88 -11.40
N GLY A 56 19.55 4.76 -12.17
CA GLY A 56 19.54 4.09 -13.48
C GLY A 56 19.78 2.57 -13.43
N ASN A 57 19.64 1.93 -12.27
CA ASN A 57 20.00 0.53 -12.06
C ASN A 57 18.90 -0.29 -11.36
N THR A 58 17.66 0.21 -11.31
CA THR A 58 16.52 -0.58 -10.84
C THR A 58 15.73 -1.09 -12.03
N GLU A 59 15.21 -2.31 -11.89
CA GLU A 59 14.29 -2.89 -12.86
C GLU A 59 13.16 -3.60 -12.10
N GLY A 60 11.96 -3.56 -12.65
CA GLY A 60 10.79 -4.18 -12.04
C GLY A 60 9.54 -3.34 -12.22
N GLN A 61 8.51 -3.68 -11.44
CA GLN A 61 7.25 -2.91 -11.44
C GLN A 61 7.40 -1.52 -10.81
N CYS A 62 8.51 -1.26 -10.10
CA CYS A 62 8.84 0.06 -9.55
C CYS A 62 9.57 0.96 -10.56
N GLY A 63 9.79 0.52 -11.79
CA GLY A 63 10.47 1.32 -12.81
C GLY A 63 11.97 1.48 -12.60
N ASN A 64 12.54 2.49 -13.27
CA ASN A 64 13.96 2.81 -13.22
C ASN A 64 14.19 3.98 -12.25
N CYS A 65 15.22 3.90 -11.42
CA CYS A 65 15.51 4.95 -10.44
C CYS A 65 16.28 6.09 -11.11
N ASP A 66 15.66 6.82 -12.03
CA ASP A 66 16.30 7.94 -12.76
C ASP A 66 15.49 9.25 -12.71
N ASN A 67 14.38 9.25 -11.97
CA ASN A 67 13.46 10.37 -11.85
C ASN A 67 12.78 10.74 -13.19
N ASP A 68 12.69 9.80 -14.14
CA ASP A 68 12.00 9.93 -15.42
C ASP A 68 10.88 8.89 -15.58
N GLN A 69 9.65 9.34 -15.31
CA GLN A 69 8.48 8.46 -15.33
C GLN A 69 8.02 8.07 -16.73
N ILE A 70 8.49 8.76 -17.78
CA ILE A 70 8.14 8.41 -19.16
C ILE A 70 8.63 6.99 -19.47
N ASN A 71 9.69 6.55 -18.79
CA ASN A 71 10.31 5.26 -19.01
C ASN A 71 9.98 4.20 -17.93
N ASP A 72 9.16 4.53 -16.92
CA ASP A 72 8.92 3.63 -15.77
C ASP A 72 8.13 2.37 -16.13
N CYS A 73 7.31 2.41 -17.19
CA CYS A 73 6.61 1.24 -17.71
C CYS A 73 7.54 0.29 -18.51
N ARG A 74 8.78 0.08 -18.04
CA ARG A 74 9.83 -0.71 -18.71
C ARG A 74 9.63 -2.22 -18.53
N LEU A 75 9.58 -2.94 -19.65
CA LEU A 75 9.52 -4.40 -19.71
C LEU A 75 10.88 -5.04 -19.36
N PRO A 76 10.91 -6.34 -19.02
CA PRO A 76 12.17 -7.07 -18.75
C PRO A 76 13.17 -7.08 -19.91
N ASN A 77 12.70 -6.88 -21.15
CA ASN A 77 13.54 -6.78 -22.34
C ASN A 77 14.05 -5.34 -22.59
N GLY A 78 13.73 -4.40 -21.71
CA GLY A 78 14.11 -2.99 -21.78
C GLY A 78 13.22 -2.09 -22.64
N GLN A 79 12.19 -2.63 -23.30
CA GLN A 79 11.24 -1.82 -24.07
C GLN A 79 10.25 -1.09 -23.13
N ILE A 80 9.80 0.10 -23.53
CA ILE A 80 8.80 0.86 -22.78
C ILE A 80 7.40 0.48 -23.25
N SER A 81 6.58 -0.01 -22.34
CA SER A 81 5.17 -0.29 -22.59
C SER A 81 4.36 1.02 -22.55
N PRO A 82 3.36 1.21 -23.42
CA PRO A 82 2.42 2.33 -23.30
C PRO A 82 1.46 2.17 -22.11
N SER A 83 1.46 1.01 -21.45
CA SER A 83 0.58 0.67 -20.32
C SER A 83 1.39 -0.01 -19.23
N CYS A 84 1.51 0.63 -18.07
CA CYS A 84 2.14 0.05 -16.89
C CYS A 84 1.37 -1.17 -16.37
N SER A 85 0.04 -1.22 -16.55
CA SER A 85 -0.76 -2.40 -16.20
C SER A 85 -0.37 -3.62 -17.04
N ASP A 86 -0.17 -3.43 -18.35
CA ASP A 86 0.26 -4.52 -19.24
C ASP A 86 1.72 -4.92 -18.97
N MET A 87 2.57 -3.94 -18.65
CA MET A 87 3.96 -4.18 -18.24
C MET A 87 4.03 -5.01 -16.96
N ALA A 88 3.19 -4.72 -15.95
CA ALA A 88 3.23 -5.38 -14.65
C ALA A 88 3.13 -6.92 -14.76
N HIS A 89 2.27 -7.42 -15.66
CA HIS A 89 2.15 -8.85 -15.92
C HIS A 89 3.45 -9.49 -16.43
N ASN A 90 4.32 -8.75 -17.11
CA ASN A 90 5.58 -9.26 -17.66
C ASN A 90 6.69 -9.39 -16.62
N TRP A 91 6.54 -8.77 -15.45
CA TRP A 91 7.45 -8.92 -14.30
C TRP A 91 7.10 -10.10 -13.38
N HIS A 92 6.21 -10.99 -13.83
CA HIS A 92 5.83 -12.20 -13.09
C HIS A 92 7.02 -13.16 -12.90
N VAL A 93 7.23 -13.60 -11.65
CA VAL A 93 8.22 -14.62 -11.28
C VAL A 93 7.51 -15.97 -11.09
N PRO A 94 7.76 -16.99 -11.93
CA PRO A 94 7.11 -18.29 -11.81
C PRO A 94 7.43 -19.00 -10.49
N ASP A 95 6.40 -19.45 -9.79
CA ASP A 95 6.52 -20.27 -8.58
C ASP A 95 5.70 -21.56 -8.75
N LYS A 96 6.40 -22.70 -8.83
CA LYS A 96 5.79 -24.02 -9.00
C LYS A 96 4.84 -24.40 -7.86
N ASN A 97 5.03 -23.81 -6.67
CA ASN A 97 4.17 -24.05 -5.52
C ASN A 97 2.93 -23.15 -5.52
N LYS A 98 2.86 -22.16 -6.42
CA LYS A 98 1.74 -21.23 -6.56
C LYS A 98 1.24 -21.20 -8.01
N PRO A 99 0.79 -22.34 -8.57
CA PRO A 99 0.32 -22.42 -9.95
C PRO A 99 -0.92 -21.54 -10.22
N TYR A 100 -1.65 -21.16 -9.16
CA TYR A 100 -2.79 -20.24 -9.25
C TYR A 100 -2.39 -18.77 -9.49
N CYS A 101 -1.11 -18.43 -9.36
CA CYS A 101 -0.57 -17.09 -9.67
C CYS A 101 -0.11 -16.95 -11.12
N GLU A 102 -0.18 -18.01 -11.93
CA GLU A 102 0.19 -17.94 -13.35
C GLU A 102 -0.70 -16.92 -14.08
N LYS A 103 -0.14 -16.27 -15.12
CA LYS A 103 -0.84 -15.28 -15.94
C LYS A 103 -2.22 -15.82 -16.31
N PRO A 104 -3.33 -15.16 -15.94
CA PRO A 104 -4.64 -15.58 -16.39
C PRO A 104 -4.67 -15.57 -17.92
N THR A 105 -5.30 -16.59 -18.50
CA THR A 105 -5.60 -16.64 -19.93
C THR A 105 -6.31 -15.34 -20.33
N PRO A 106 -6.02 -14.74 -21.50
CA PRO A 106 -6.72 -13.55 -21.95
C PRO A 106 -8.23 -13.76 -21.81
N SER A 107 -8.88 -12.89 -21.03
CA SER A 107 -10.33 -12.97 -20.87
C SER A 107 -10.96 -12.82 -22.26
N PRO A 108 -11.99 -13.62 -22.60
CA PRO A 108 -12.71 -13.43 -23.86
C PRO A 108 -13.17 -11.97 -23.98
N PRO A 109 -13.22 -11.41 -25.20
CA PRO A 109 -13.63 -10.03 -25.40
C PRO A 109 -14.95 -9.77 -24.67
N PRO A 110 -15.08 -8.64 -23.96
CA PRO A 110 -16.24 -8.38 -23.15
C PRO A 110 -17.49 -8.49 -24.01
N SER A 111 -18.39 -9.41 -23.66
CA SER A 111 -19.75 -9.38 -24.18
C SER A 111 -20.31 -7.99 -23.95
N PRO A 112 -21.07 -7.41 -24.90
CA PRO A 112 -21.69 -6.10 -24.75
C PRO A 112 -22.71 -6.20 -23.62
N THR A 113 -22.21 -6.02 -22.41
CA THR A 113 -23.03 -5.93 -21.22
C THR A 113 -23.58 -4.53 -21.25
N THR A 114 -24.89 -4.43 -21.12
CA THR A 114 -25.59 -3.25 -20.63
C THR A 114 -25.10 -2.97 -19.20
N SER A 115 -23.83 -2.59 -19.04
CA SER A 115 -23.23 -2.35 -17.74
C SER A 115 -23.74 -1.01 -17.26
N THR A 116 -24.48 -1.03 -16.15
CA THR A 116 -24.70 0.17 -15.35
C THR A 116 -23.35 0.85 -15.16
N PRO A 117 -23.19 2.16 -15.46
CA PRO A 117 -21.92 2.84 -15.28
C PRO A 117 -21.43 2.62 -13.86
N CYS A 118 -20.18 2.16 -13.70
CA CYS A 118 -19.61 2.04 -12.37
C CYS A 118 -19.60 3.43 -11.70
N LYS A 119 -20.21 3.54 -10.53
CA LYS A 119 -20.28 4.77 -9.74
C LYS A 119 -19.40 4.62 -8.49
N PRO A 120 -18.15 5.11 -8.51
CA PRO A 120 -17.22 4.99 -7.39
C PRO A 120 -17.49 6.05 -6.31
N VAL A 121 -18.74 6.14 -5.80
CA VAL A 121 -19.19 7.24 -4.91
C VAL A 121 -18.31 7.40 -3.66
N ILE A 122 -17.79 6.29 -3.14
CA ILE A 122 -16.88 6.30 -1.99
C ILE A 122 -15.54 7.00 -2.29
N CYS A 123 -15.07 6.93 -3.55
CA CYS A 123 -13.81 7.55 -3.98
C CYS A 123 -13.91 9.07 -4.05
N ASP A 124 -15.11 9.63 -4.27
CA ASP A 124 -15.33 11.08 -4.30
C ASP A 124 -14.98 11.76 -2.96
N ILE A 125 -14.88 10.98 -1.86
CA ILE A 125 -14.39 11.49 -0.57
C ILE A 125 -12.93 11.94 -0.68
N LEU A 126 -12.09 11.27 -1.49
CA LEU A 126 -10.66 11.61 -1.65
C LEU A 126 -10.46 13.03 -2.17
N THR A 127 -11.37 13.54 -3.00
CA THR A 127 -11.32 14.88 -3.60
C THR A 127 -12.25 15.88 -2.90
N SER A 128 -12.94 15.46 -1.83
CA SER A 128 -13.83 16.31 -1.05
C SER A 128 -13.09 17.18 -0.03
N GLU A 129 -13.82 18.15 0.56
CA GLU A 129 -13.33 19.02 1.64
C GLU A 129 -12.78 18.27 2.86
N VAL A 130 -13.18 17.00 3.06
CA VAL A 130 -12.67 16.13 4.13
C VAL A 130 -11.14 16.06 4.10
N PHE A 131 -10.55 16.05 2.91
CA PHE A 131 -9.11 15.98 2.71
C PHE A 131 -8.46 17.31 2.29
N GLU A 132 -9.16 18.45 2.39
CA GLU A 132 -8.68 19.75 1.89
C GLU A 132 -7.28 20.12 2.43
N LYS A 133 -7.03 19.87 3.72
CA LYS A 133 -5.71 20.12 4.33
C LYS A 133 -4.62 19.25 3.70
N CYS A 134 -4.94 18.00 3.36
CA CYS A 134 -4.00 17.07 2.75
C CYS A 134 -3.75 17.39 1.27
N HIS A 135 -4.74 17.90 0.54
CA HIS A 135 -4.59 18.33 -0.86
C HIS A 135 -3.47 19.37 -1.06
N LYS A 136 -3.16 20.15 -0.01
CA LYS A 136 -2.09 21.16 -0.02
C LYS A 136 -0.68 20.54 -0.02
N VAL A 137 -0.54 19.29 0.41
CA VAL A 137 0.74 18.59 0.53
C VAL A 137 0.84 17.37 -0.38
N ILE A 138 -0.28 16.73 -0.70
CA ILE A 138 -0.34 15.53 -1.55
C ILE A 138 -1.53 15.64 -2.51
N ASN A 139 -1.27 15.54 -3.82
CA ASN A 139 -2.31 15.57 -4.84
C ASN A 139 -3.20 14.30 -4.76
N PRO A 140 -4.54 14.41 -4.66
CA PRO A 140 -5.43 13.26 -4.55
C PRO A 140 -5.67 12.50 -5.87
N GLN A 141 -5.29 13.05 -7.03
CA GLN A 141 -5.75 12.55 -8.34
C GLN A 141 -5.44 11.07 -8.58
N HIS A 142 -4.21 10.63 -8.34
CA HIS A 142 -3.82 9.23 -8.55
C HIS A 142 -4.48 8.27 -7.57
N PHE A 143 -4.70 8.70 -6.32
CA PHE A 143 -5.46 7.90 -5.36
C PHE A 143 -6.91 7.76 -5.77
N TYR A 144 -7.50 8.81 -6.35
CA TYR A 144 -8.87 8.77 -6.87
C TYR A 144 -8.99 7.79 -8.04
N GLU A 145 -8.06 7.85 -8.99
CA GLU A 145 -8.03 6.95 -10.15
C GLU A 145 -7.83 5.49 -9.73
N ALA A 146 -6.90 5.23 -8.81
CA ALA A 146 -6.70 3.91 -8.22
C ALA A 146 -7.96 3.42 -7.49
N CYS A 147 -8.56 4.25 -6.64
CA CYS A 147 -9.80 3.92 -5.94
C CYS A 147 -10.93 3.57 -6.92
N LYS A 148 -11.10 4.37 -7.97
CA LYS A 148 -12.10 4.11 -9.01
C LYS A 148 -11.82 2.78 -9.71
N PHE A 149 -10.57 2.51 -10.07
CA PHE A 149 -10.20 1.22 -10.66
C PHE A 149 -10.57 0.07 -9.73
N ASP A 150 -10.15 0.14 -8.47
CA ASP A 150 -10.37 -0.89 -7.46
C ASP A 150 -11.86 -1.14 -7.21
N VAL A 151 -12.65 -0.09 -7.00
CA VAL A 151 -14.10 -0.19 -6.75
C VAL A 151 -14.85 -0.76 -7.95
N CYS A 152 -14.40 -0.48 -9.17
CA CYS A 152 -15.09 -0.89 -10.39
C CYS A 152 -14.69 -2.27 -10.92
N HIS A 153 -13.46 -2.73 -10.64
CA HIS A 153 -12.88 -3.90 -11.30
C HIS A 153 -12.52 -5.03 -10.35
N THR A 154 -12.75 -4.87 -9.04
CA THR A 154 -12.46 -5.91 -8.05
C THR A 154 -13.74 -6.47 -7.40
N PRO A 155 -13.79 -7.78 -7.13
CA PRO A 155 -14.99 -8.43 -6.59
C PRO A 155 -15.30 -8.00 -5.14
N THR A 156 -14.33 -7.45 -4.43
CA THR A 156 -14.49 -6.89 -3.08
C THR A 156 -14.20 -5.39 -3.16
N SER A 157 -15.20 -4.55 -2.92
CA SER A 157 -15.00 -3.09 -2.97
C SER A 157 -13.88 -2.64 -2.02
N MET A 158 -12.78 -2.13 -2.58
CA MET A 158 -11.61 -1.68 -1.81
C MET A 158 -11.65 -0.18 -1.48
N GLY A 159 -12.78 0.51 -1.67
CA GLY A 159 -12.86 1.96 -1.48
C GLY A 159 -12.44 2.43 -0.07
N CYS A 160 -12.75 1.67 0.98
CA CYS A 160 -12.27 1.96 2.34
C CYS A 160 -10.74 1.82 2.46
N SER A 161 -10.15 0.84 1.78
CA SER A 161 -8.71 0.65 1.76
C SER A 161 -8.03 1.80 1.02
N SER A 162 -8.56 2.23 -0.13
CA SER A 162 -8.02 3.36 -0.88
C SER A 162 -8.08 4.67 -0.07
N LEU A 163 -9.18 4.91 0.65
CA LEU A 163 -9.29 6.03 1.59
C LEU A 163 -8.28 5.94 2.75
N GLN A 164 -8.10 4.75 3.32
CA GLN A 164 -7.12 4.52 4.39
C GLN A 164 -5.69 4.77 3.91
N VAL A 165 -5.36 4.36 2.68
CA VAL A 165 -4.05 4.60 2.08
C VAL A 165 -3.79 6.09 1.94
N TYR A 166 -4.74 6.86 1.38
CA TYR A 166 -4.58 8.30 1.26
C TYR A 166 -4.43 8.99 2.61
N ALA A 167 -5.28 8.65 3.59
CA ALA A 167 -5.18 9.18 4.95
C ALA A 167 -3.85 8.83 5.63
N THR A 168 -3.28 7.66 5.34
CA THR A 168 -1.95 7.28 5.87
C THR A 168 -0.86 8.15 5.28
N MET A 169 -0.92 8.44 3.98
CA MET A 169 0.03 9.35 3.32
C MET A 169 -0.11 10.79 3.85
N CYS A 170 -1.33 11.27 4.08
CA CYS A 170 -1.57 12.55 4.74
C CYS A 170 -0.92 12.60 6.13
N ALA A 171 -1.09 11.54 6.93
CA ALA A 171 -0.52 11.47 8.27
C ALA A 171 1.02 11.47 8.26
N GLU A 172 1.66 10.83 7.26
CA GLU A 172 3.11 10.90 7.05
C GLU A 172 3.58 12.31 6.69
N ALA A 173 2.76 13.07 5.97
CA ALA A 173 2.94 14.50 5.75
C ALA A 173 2.49 15.38 6.94
N SER A 174 2.32 14.79 8.13
CA SER A 174 1.89 15.45 9.37
C SER A 174 0.48 16.07 9.32
N VAL A 175 -0.41 15.57 8.45
CA VAL A 175 -1.80 15.98 8.33
C VAL A 175 -2.73 14.82 8.71
N CYS A 176 -3.33 14.87 9.90
CA CYS A 176 -4.36 13.91 10.32
C CYS A 176 -5.74 14.27 9.72
N VAL A 177 -6.44 13.27 9.18
CA VAL A 177 -7.79 13.43 8.60
C VAL A 177 -8.77 12.41 9.18
N ASP A 178 -9.86 12.88 9.78
CA ASP A 178 -10.96 12.02 10.26
C ASP A 178 -11.95 11.72 9.12
N TRP A 179 -11.55 10.81 8.24
CA TRP A 179 -12.29 10.50 7.00
C TRP A 179 -13.40 9.46 7.19
N ARG A 180 -13.34 8.60 8.23
CA ARG A 180 -14.27 7.48 8.40
C ARG A 180 -15.71 7.94 8.57
N ASN A 181 -15.91 9.08 9.25
CA ASN A 181 -17.23 9.70 9.42
C ASN A 181 -17.86 10.12 8.08
N ALA A 182 -17.06 10.52 7.09
CA ALA A 182 -17.53 10.90 5.76
C ALA A 182 -18.11 9.71 4.95
N THR A 183 -17.82 8.47 5.37
CA THR A 183 -18.25 7.25 4.67
C THR A 183 -19.67 6.82 5.01
N LYS A 184 -20.35 7.53 5.92
CA LYS A 184 -21.73 7.22 6.39
C LYS A 184 -21.87 5.78 6.89
N GLY A 185 -20.82 5.26 7.55
CA GLY A 185 -20.80 3.91 8.12
C GLY A 185 -20.40 2.81 7.15
N GLN A 186 -20.11 3.10 5.87
CA GLN A 186 -19.60 2.11 4.92
C GLN A 186 -18.23 1.57 5.35
N CYS A 187 -17.37 2.46 5.86
CA CYS A 187 -16.10 2.08 6.46
C CYS A 187 -16.27 2.14 7.97
N GLY A 188 -16.68 1.01 8.56
CA GLY A 188 -16.89 0.89 10.00
C GLY A 188 -15.66 1.26 10.83
N PRO A 189 -15.83 1.54 12.13
CA PRO A 189 -14.71 1.67 13.05
C PRO A 189 -13.90 0.37 13.04
N VAL A 190 -12.58 0.49 13.19
CA VAL A 190 -11.72 -0.69 13.34
C VAL A 190 -12.12 -1.39 14.64
N THR A 191 -12.62 -2.62 14.55
CA THR A 191 -13.02 -3.42 15.71
C THR A 191 -11.81 -4.23 16.19
N CYS A 192 -11.28 -3.87 17.36
CA CYS A 192 -10.23 -4.67 18.01
C CYS A 192 -10.88 -5.84 18.75
N THR A 193 -10.63 -7.08 18.30
CA THR A 193 -11.10 -8.29 18.99
C THR A 193 -10.06 -8.74 20.00
N LYS A 194 -10.38 -8.57 21.29
CA LYS A 194 -9.53 -9.04 22.38
C LYS A 194 -9.43 -10.56 22.38
N GLU A 195 -8.29 -11.07 21.93
CA GLU A 195 -7.55 -12.19 22.52
C GLU A 195 -6.21 -12.31 21.76
N GLY A 196 -5.13 -11.77 22.35
CA GLY A 196 -3.78 -11.79 21.79
C GLY A 196 -3.17 -10.40 21.50
N GLU A 197 -3.96 -9.33 21.61
CA GLU A 197 -3.50 -7.95 21.46
C GLU A 197 -2.87 -7.44 22.76
N VAL A 198 -1.54 -7.36 22.78
CA VAL A 198 -0.77 -6.84 23.92
C VAL A 198 -0.44 -5.36 23.65
N LEU A 199 -1.25 -4.45 24.22
CA LEU A 199 -0.85 -3.09 24.56
C LEU A 199 -0.32 -3.12 26.01
N VAL A 200 0.97 -2.91 26.25
CA VAL A 200 1.52 -2.90 27.62
C VAL A 200 2.36 -1.65 27.84
N LYS A 201 1.82 -0.69 28.60
CA LYS A 201 1.98 -0.61 30.07
C LYS A 201 1.22 0.60 30.65
N LYS A 202 0.03 0.87 30.10
CA LYS A 202 -1.00 1.72 30.69
C LYS A 202 -2.32 1.22 30.11
N THR A 203 -3.32 1.02 30.95
CA THR A 203 -4.69 0.65 30.55
C THR A 203 -5.25 1.81 29.72
N VAL A 204 -5.09 1.74 28.40
CA VAL A 204 -5.84 2.56 27.46
C VAL A 204 -7.16 1.83 27.22
N ASP A 205 -8.24 2.47 27.62
CA ASP A 205 -9.59 2.00 27.35
C ASP A 205 -9.83 2.10 25.83
N CYS A 206 -10.07 0.96 25.18
CA CYS A 206 -10.35 0.88 23.75
C CYS A 206 -11.66 1.58 23.33
N CYS A 207 -12.35 2.28 24.26
CA CYS A 207 -13.47 3.17 24.00
C CYS A 207 -13.06 4.61 23.62
N GLU A 208 -11.79 4.99 23.71
CA GLU A 208 -11.35 6.27 23.13
C GLU A 208 -11.33 6.15 21.60
N ARG A 209 -12.29 6.83 20.97
CA ARG A 209 -12.39 6.95 19.51
C ARG A 209 -11.02 7.32 18.94
N GLN A 210 -10.52 6.54 17.98
CA GLN A 210 -9.48 7.01 17.06
C GLN A 210 -10.07 8.15 16.22
N THR A 211 -10.05 9.33 16.82
CA THR A 211 -10.35 10.61 16.19
C THR A 211 -9.03 11.35 16.09
N CYS A 212 -8.88 12.20 15.08
CA CYS A 212 -7.82 13.19 15.08
C CYS A 212 -8.09 14.16 16.25
N GLY A 213 -7.64 13.80 17.45
CA GLY A 213 -7.61 14.64 18.64
C GLY A 213 -6.20 15.19 18.88
N ASP A 214 -6.11 16.22 19.72
CA ASP A 214 -4.93 17.09 19.94
C ASP A 214 -3.71 16.43 20.61
N THR A 215 -3.40 15.17 20.32
CA THR A 215 -2.18 14.52 20.81
C THR A 215 -1.07 14.49 19.75
N PRO A 216 0.21 14.66 20.13
CA PRO A 216 1.33 14.66 19.20
C PRO A 216 1.37 13.36 18.39
N VAL A 217 1.34 13.53 17.08
CA VAL A 217 1.24 12.53 16.02
C VAL A 217 2.46 11.60 16.03
N TRP A 218 2.58 10.59 16.90
CA TRP A 218 3.66 9.59 16.75
C TRP A 218 3.38 8.14 17.15
N ASP A 219 2.22 7.77 17.66
CA ASP A 219 2.05 6.39 18.12
C ASP A 219 0.76 5.68 17.60
N TYR A 220 0.97 4.45 17.07
CA TYR A 220 0.04 3.29 16.99
C TYR A 220 -0.91 3.14 15.76
N VAL A 221 -1.41 1.97 15.28
CA VAL A 221 -1.09 0.51 15.09
C VAL A 221 -2.16 -0.06 14.14
N LEU A 222 -1.81 -0.90 13.14
CA LEU A 222 -2.68 -1.93 12.52
C LEU A 222 -1.84 -3.18 12.16
N ARG A 223 -2.32 -4.39 12.51
CA ARG A 223 -1.90 -5.74 12.03
C ARG A 223 -3.06 -6.71 12.32
N GLU A 224 -3.31 -7.82 11.63
CA GLU A 224 -2.86 -8.48 10.40
C GLU A 224 -3.98 -9.51 10.14
N SER A 225 -4.57 -9.58 8.94
CA SER A 225 -5.25 -10.79 8.44
C SER A 225 -4.73 -11.05 7.03
N GLU A 226 -4.60 -12.32 6.66
CA GLU A 226 -3.92 -12.82 5.45
C GLU A 226 -4.14 -11.93 4.22
N VAL A 227 -3.08 -11.25 3.76
CA VAL A 227 -3.11 -10.45 2.53
C VAL A 227 -2.24 -11.16 1.49
N TYR A 228 -2.89 -11.70 0.47
CA TYR A 228 -2.27 -11.81 -0.85
C TYR A 228 -1.95 -10.39 -1.29
N VAL A 229 -0.66 -10.00 -1.24
CA VAL A 229 -0.24 -8.63 -1.57
C VAL A 229 -0.38 -8.45 -3.08
N ALA A 230 -1.49 -7.85 -3.50
CA ALA A 230 -1.54 -7.09 -4.73
C ALA A 230 -0.74 -5.80 -4.50
N VAL A 231 0.15 -5.56 -5.44
CA VAL A 231 1.21 -4.54 -5.41
C VAL A 231 0.59 -3.14 -5.37
N LEU A 232 0.81 -2.39 -4.29
CA LEU A 232 0.69 -0.93 -4.29
C LEU A 232 2.07 -0.36 -3.93
N ILE A 233 2.87 -0.14 -4.98
CA ILE A 233 4.19 0.47 -4.88
C ILE A 233 4.01 1.96 -4.61
N ARG A 234 4.71 2.46 -3.60
CA ARG A 234 4.90 3.88 -3.33
C ARG A 234 5.76 4.50 -4.44
N PHE A 235 5.13 4.82 -5.57
CA PHE A 235 5.63 5.84 -6.46
C PHE A 235 5.30 7.20 -5.85
N GLU A 236 6.22 8.16 -5.94
CA GLU A 236 5.79 9.55 -6.00
C GLU A 236 4.90 9.70 -7.25
N PHE A 237 3.61 9.51 -7.02
CA PHE A 237 2.46 10.07 -7.72
C PHE A 237 2.70 10.76 -9.05
N LEU A 238 2.88 10.05 -10.17
CA LEU A 238 2.56 10.60 -11.49
C LEU A 238 2.01 9.51 -12.44
N PHE A 239 0.69 9.58 -12.66
CA PHE A 239 0.07 9.32 -13.96
C PHE A 239 -0.14 10.66 -14.68
#